data_AF-A0A090DH18-F1
#
_entry.id   AF-A0A090DH18-F1
#
_cell.length_a   1.000
_cell.length_b   1.000
_cell.length_c   1.000
_cell.angle_alpha   90.00
_cell.angle_beta   90.00
_cell.angle_gamma   90.00
#
_symmetry.space_group_name_H-M   'P 1'
#
loop_
_entity.id
_entity.type
_entity.pdbx_description
1 polymer ?
#
loop_
_entity_poly.entity_id
_entity_poly.type
_entity_poly.pdbx_seq_one_letter_code
_entity_poly.pdbx_strand_id
1 'polypeptide(L)' 'MAMPPRIIADYVLAHDEQVFHLMGNGRIEKAEPTLDAVLRADGSVIYSSVVAG' A
#
# COMPACT_ATOMS: atom_id res chain seq x y z
N MET A 1 9.21 -13.38 1.42
CA MET A 1 9.58 -12.31 2.38
C MET A 1 8.35 -11.45 2.57
N ALA A 2 7.91 -11.24 3.82
CA ALA A 2 6.80 -10.34 4.09
C ALA A 2 7.21 -8.91 3.69
N MET A 3 6.40 -8.25 2.87
CA MET A 3 6.59 -6.86 2.51
C MET A 3 6.03 -6.03 3.68
N PRO A 4 6.83 -5.19 4.37
CA PRO A 4 6.33 -4.42 5.51
C PRO A 4 5.24 -3.43 5.04
N PRO A 5 4.26 -3.10 5.90
CA PRO A 5 3.16 -2.21 5.54
C PRO A 5 3.70 -0.85 5.09
N ARG A 6 3.17 -0.34 3.96
CA ARG A 6 3.59 0.93 3.36
C ARG A 6 2.51 1.97 3.54
N ILE A 7 2.35 2.42 4.80
CA ILE A 7 1.21 3.23 5.23
C ILE A 7 0.98 4.46 4.35
N ILE A 8 2.06 5.15 3.98
CA ILE A 8 1.98 6.35 3.14
C ILE A 8 1.60 6.00 1.69
N ALA A 9 2.10 4.90 1.15
CA ALA A 9 1.78 4.49 -0.22
C ALA A 9 0.29 4.16 -0.34
N ASP A 10 -0.26 3.40 0.59
CA ASP A 10 -1.68 3.05 0.60
C ASP A 10 -2.57 4.29 0.73
N TYR A 11 -2.17 5.27 1.55
CA TYR A 11 -2.89 6.54 1.67
C TYR A 11 -2.94 7.34 0.35
N VAL A 12 -1.81 7.41 -0.37
CA VAL A 12 -1.76 8.10 -1.66
C VAL A 12 -2.57 7.34 -2.71
N LEU A 13 -2.49 6.01 -2.73
CA LEU A 13 -3.33 5.16 -3.59
C LEU A 13 -4.84 5.36 -3.31
N ALA A 14 -5.24 5.63 -2.07
CA ALA A 14 -6.63 5.93 -1.71
C ALA A 14 -7.17 7.26 -2.27
N HIS A 15 -6.29 8.13 -2.77
CA HIS A 15 -6.64 9.42 -3.37
C HIS A 15 -6.54 9.39 -4.91
N ASP A 16 -6.65 8.20 -5.52
CA ASP A 16 -6.54 7.97 -6.96
C ASP A 16 -5.19 8.37 -7.58
N GLU A 17 -4.16 8.52 -6.75
CA GLU A 17 -2.81 8.86 -7.18
C GLU A 17 -1.96 7.61 -7.43
N GLN A 18 -0.94 7.75 -8.28
CA GLN A 18 -0.02 6.66 -8.60
C GLN A 18 1.26 6.73 -7.76
N VAL A 19 1.66 5.60 -7.18
CA VAL A 19 2.90 5.47 -6.40
C VAL A 19 3.82 4.44 -7.04
N PHE A 20 5.12 4.76 -7.09
CA PHE A 20 6.17 3.87 -7.57
C PHE A 20 7.29 3.78 -6.54
N HIS A 21 7.76 2.57 -6.29
CA HIS A 21 8.90 2.29 -5.44
C HIS A 21 10.17 2.22 -6.26
N LEU A 22 11.16 3.03 -5.89
CA LEU A 22 12.50 2.99 -6.45
C LEU A 22 13.29 1.94 -5.68
N MET A 23 13.52 0.80 -6.32
CA MET A 23 14.27 -0.31 -5.76
C MET A 23 15.74 -0.19 -6.16
N GLY A 24 16.61 -0.98 -5.52
CA GLY A 24 18.00 -1.11 -5.93
C GLY A 24 18.14 -1.54 -7.41
N ASN A 25 19.30 -1.26 -7.99
CA ASN A 25 19.67 -1.65 -9.37
C ASN A 25 18.77 -1.02 -10.46
N GLY A 26 18.22 0.17 -10.21
CA GLY A 26 17.39 0.89 -11.19
C GLY A 26 16.03 0.24 -11.45
N ARG A 27 15.61 -0.72 -10.60
CA ARG A 27 14.29 -1.34 -10.69
C ARG A 27 13.24 -0.39 -10.13
N ILE A 28 12.13 -0.26 -10.84
CA ILE A 28 10.97 0.53 -10.43
C ILE A 28 9.78 -0.44 -10.32
N GLU A 29 9.06 -0.38 -9.21
CA GLU A 29 7.89 -1.22 -8.97
C GLU A 29 6.67 -0.35 -8.71
N LYS A 30 5.56 -0.62 -9.41
CA LYS A 30 4.28 0.03 -9.11
C LYS A 30 3.83 -0.39 -7.72
N ALA A 31 3.39 0.57 -6.92
CA ALA A 31 2.78 0.28 -5.63
C ALA A 31 1.42 -0.37 -5.82
N GLU A 32 1.17 -1.42 -5.06
CA GLU A 32 -0.14 -1.99 -4.84
C GLU A 32 -0.51 -1.82 -3.37
N PRO A 33 -1.80 -1.79 -3.03
CA PRO A 33 -2.23 -1.72 -1.65
C PRO A 33 -1.63 -2.86 -0.83
N THR A 34 -1.21 -2.57 0.40
CA THR A 34 -0.84 -3.62 1.37
C THR A 34 -1.99 -4.62 1.49
N LEU A 35 -1.69 -5.93 1.60
CA LEU A 35 -2.69 -7.00 1.53
C LEU A 35 -3.90 -6.82 2.48
N ASP A 36 -3.66 -6.29 3.68
CA ASP A 36 -4.70 -6.06 4.71
C ASP A 36 -5.22 -4.60 4.73
N ALA A 37 -4.82 -3.79 3.76
CA ALA A 37 -5.28 -2.41 3.61
C ALA A 37 -6.60 -2.36 2.85
N VAL A 38 -7.62 -1.79 3.49
CA VAL A 38 -8.91 -1.49 2.86
C VAL A 38 -8.96 0.00 2.55
N LEU A 39 -8.86 0.33 1.26
CA LEU A 39 -9.03 1.70 0.78
C LEU A 39 -10.51 2.05 0.73
N ARG A 40 -10.88 3.22 1.24
CA ARG A 40 -12.26 3.73 1.23
C ARG A 40 -12.39 4.93 0.31
N ALA A 41 -13.61 5.14 -0.18
CA ALA A 41 -13.95 6.24 -1.09
C ALA A 41 -13.78 7.64 -0.46
N ASP A 42 -13.68 7.73 0.86
CA ASP A 42 -13.40 8.97 1.59
C ASP A 42 -11.90 9.26 1.76
N GLY A 43 -11.04 8.45 1.13
CA GLY A 43 -9.58 8.57 1.23
C GLY A 43 -8.98 7.96 2.50
N SER A 44 -9.79 7.36 3.39
CA SER A 44 -9.28 6.65 4.56
C SER A 44 -8.76 5.25 4.19
N VAL A 45 -7.74 4.80 4.93
CA VAL A 45 -7.17 3.46 4.82
C VAL A 45 -7.32 2.74 6.16
N ILE A 46 -7.98 1.60 6.14
CA ILE A 46 -8.18 0.77 7.34
C ILE A 46 -7.30 -0.47 7.24
N TYR A 47 -6.52 -0.72 8.29
CA TYR A 47 -5.72 -1.92 8.43
C TYR A 47 -6.37 -2.85 9.45
N SER A 48 -6.60 -4.11 9.10
CA SER A 48 -7.07 -5.12 10.05
C SER A 48 -5.92 -5.56 10.96
N SER A 49 -6.18 -5.67 12.27
CA SER A 49 -5.27 -6.33 13.20
C SER A 49 -5.51 -7.83 13.32
N VAL A 50 -6.55 -8.36 12.66
CA VAL A 50 -6.84 -9.79 12.62
C VAL A 50 -6.10 -10.36 11.41
N VAL A 51 -4.99 -11.04 11.67
CA VAL A 51 -4.37 -11.93 10.69
C VAL A 51 -5.36 -13.05 10.44
N ALA A 52 -5.86 -13.18 9.20
CA ALA A 52 -6.61 -14.37 8.81
C ALA A 52 -5.69 -15.58 9.00
N GLY A 53 -6.01 -16.42 9.97
CA GLY A 53 -5.23 -17.61 10.34
C GLY A 53 -5.24 -18.69 9.26
#